data_AF-A0A661YAX8-F1
#
_entry.id   AF-A0A661YAX8-F1
#
_cell.length_a   1.000
_cell.length_b   1.000
_cell.length_c   1.000
_cell.angle_alpha   90.00
_cell.angle_beta   90.00
_cell.angle_gamma   90.00
#
_symmetry.space_group_name_H-M   'P 1'
#
loop_
_entity.id
_entity.type
_entity.pdbx_description
1 polymer ?
#
loop_
_entity_poly.entity_id
_entity_poly.type
_entity_poly.pdbx_seq_one_letter_code
_entity_poly.pdbx_strand_id
1 'polypeptide(L)'
;TEECPSSIWFPNCFTPNWDGRNDRFLPVYENIIQYKIYVFNRWGQQIYESNIIDEGWDGRFKGKDCPDGVYFFLAIFTDNYHSIAKEITGSITLLR
;
A
#
# COMPACT_ATOMS: atom_id res chain seq x y z
N THR A 1 -4.32 -25.20 19.29
CA THR A 1 -4.67 -24.54 18.01
C THR A 1 -3.39 -23.95 17.48
N GLU A 2 -2.93 -24.39 16.31
CA GLU A 2 -1.74 -23.81 15.70
C GLU A 2 -2.06 -22.37 15.28
N GLU A 3 -1.24 -21.42 15.69
CA GLU A 3 -1.33 -20.03 15.23
C GLU A 3 -0.86 -20.00 13.77
N CYS A 4 -1.74 -19.67 12.82
CA CYS A 4 -1.27 -19.42 11.45
C CYS A 4 -0.50 -18.09 11.45
N PRO A 5 0.76 -18.05 10.98
CA PRO A 5 1.51 -16.81 10.97
C PRO A 5 0.80 -15.76 10.10
N SER A 6 0.84 -14.50 10.55
CA SER A 6 0.42 -13.36 9.74
C SER A 6 1.57 -12.90 8.84
N SER A 7 1.25 -12.50 7.62
CA SER A 7 2.26 -11.99 6.68
C SER A 7 1.72 -10.82 5.88
N ILE A 8 2.59 -9.86 5.59
CA ILE A 8 2.30 -8.73 4.70
C ILE A 8 3.59 -8.30 4.02
N TRP A 9 3.52 -8.07 2.72
CA TRP A 9 4.64 -7.66 1.89
C TRP A 9 4.17 -6.61 0.88
N PHE A 10 4.98 -5.57 0.67
CA PHE A 10 4.69 -4.50 -0.27
C PHE A 10 5.64 -4.58 -1.48
N PRO A 11 5.12 -4.45 -2.71
CA PRO A 11 5.97 -4.30 -3.88
C PRO A 11 6.75 -2.99 -3.82
N ASN A 12 7.86 -2.94 -4.55
CA ASN A 12 8.72 -1.76 -4.66
C ASN A 12 8.47 -0.94 -5.95
N CYS A 13 7.67 -1.47 -6.87
CA CYS A 13 7.27 -0.81 -8.11
C CYS A 13 5.87 -1.23 -8.57
N PHE A 14 5.15 -0.33 -9.24
CA PHE A 14 3.89 -0.61 -9.92
C PHE A 14 3.75 0.25 -11.19
N THR A 15 2.94 -0.20 -12.13
CA THR A 15 2.79 0.35 -13.48
C THR A 15 1.31 0.64 -13.79
N PRO A 16 0.75 1.79 -13.36
CA PRO A 16 -0.67 2.11 -13.56
C PRO A 16 -0.96 2.50 -15.02
N ASN A 17 -0.94 1.51 -15.90
CA ASN A 17 -1.15 1.62 -17.36
C ASN A 17 -2.47 0.96 -17.81
N TRP A 18 -3.22 0.37 -16.87
CA TRP A 18 -4.51 -0.29 -17.06
C TRP A 18 -4.44 -1.55 -17.94
N ASP A 19 -3.31 -2.26 -17.93
CA ASP A 19 -3.13 -3.54 -18.64
C ASP A 19 -3.54 -4.77 -17.82
N GLY A 20 -3.97 -4.57 -16.57
CA GLY A 20 -4.36 -5.61 -15.63
C GLY A 20 -3.21 -6.15 -14.77
N ARG A 21 -1.98 -5.63 -14.91
CA ARG A 21 -0.78 -6.10 -14.20
C ARG A 21 -0.12 -4.96 -13.44
N ASN A 22 -0.02 -5.11 -12.12
CA ASN A 22 0.60 -4.12 -11.24
C ASN A 22 0.03 -2.69 -11.42
N ASP A 23 -1.27 -2.58 -11.74
CA ASP A 23 -1.93 -1.28 -11.94
C ASP A 23 -2.15 -0.50 -10.66
N ARG A 24 -2.05 -1.18 -9.52
CA ARG A 24 -2.26 -0.60 -8.20
C ARG A 24 -1.16 -1.02 -7.26
N PHE A 25 -0.78 -0.08 -6.40
CA PHE A 25 0.06 -0.36 -5.26
C PHE A 25 -0.80 -0.87 -4.09
N LEU A 26 -0.71 -2.16 -3.82
CA LEU A 26 -1.36 -2.86 -2.71
C LEU A 26 -0.46 -4.01 -2.21
N PRO A 27 -0.57 -4.42 -0.93
CA PRO A 27 0.26 -5.49 -0.39
C PRO A 27 -0.22 -6.88 -0.81
N VAL A 28 0.70 -7.85 -0.77
CA VAL A 28 0.38 -9.27 -0.65
C VAL A 28 0.30 -9.60 0.84
N TYR A 29 -0.77 -10.22 1.30
CA TYR A 29 -1.02 -10.40 2.73
C TYR A 29 -1.76 -11.69 3.08
N GLU A 30 -1.58 -12.16 4.32
CA GLU A 30 -2.32 -13.25 4.93
C GLU A 30 -2.66 -12.92 6.40
N ASN A 31 -3.88 -13.25 6.83
CA ASN A 31 -4.36 -13.11 8.21
C ASN A 31 -4.32 -11.68 8.78
N ILE A 32 -4.56 -10.66 7.94
CA ILE A 32 -4.68 -9.24 8.34
C ILE A 32 -6.16 -8.87 8.53
N ILE A 33 -6.49 -8.21 9.64
CA ILE A 33 -7.87 -7.84 9.99
C ILE A 33 -8.17 -6.35 9.91
N GLN A 34 -7.19 -5.52 10.22
CA GLN A 34 -7.31 -4.08 10.09
C GLN A 34 -6.13 -3.58 9.30
N TYR A 35 -6.40 -2.59 8.47
CA TYR A 35 -5.43 -2.01 7.58
C TYR A 35 -5.70 -0.53 7.44
N LYS A 36 -4.63 0.25 7.38
CA LYS A 36 -4.65 1.64 6.97
C LYS A 36 -3.36 1.94 6.24
N ILE A 37 -3.46 2.60 5.11
CA ILE A 37 -2.30 3.06 4.35
C ILE A 37 -2.40 4.55 4.08
N TYR A 38 -1.24 5.19 4.07
CA TYR A 38 -1.03 6.55 3.58
C TYR A 38 0.09 6.52 2.56
N VAL A 39 -0.08 7.24 1.45
CA VAL A 39 0.99 7.45 0.46
C VAL A 39 1.29 8.93 0.35
N PHE A 40 2.57 9.25 0.25
CA PHE A 40 3.11 10.60 0.22
C PHE A 40 3.94 10.79 -1.03
N ASN A 41 3.89 11.99 -1.59
CA ASN A 41 4.85 12.40 -2.61
C ASN A 41 6.20 12.78 -1.99
N ARG A 42 7.19 13.08 -2.84
CA ARG A 42 8.55 13.46 -2.43
C ARG A 42 8.66 14.69 -1.52
N TRP A 43 7.60 15.50 -1.41
CA TRP A 43 7.56 16.68 -0.56
C TRP A 43 6.86 16.44 0.77
N GLY A 44 6.50 15.18 1.08
CA GLY A 44 5.80 14.81 2.30
C GLY A 44 4.29 15.12 2.27
N GLN A 45 3.74 15.55 1.14
CA GLN A 45 2.29 15.72 1.02
C GLN A 45 1.62 14.36 0.85
N GLN A 46 0.64 14.08 1.71
CA GLN A 46 -0.25 12.93 1.56
C GLN A 46 -1.07 13.06 0.27
N ILE A 47 -1.02 12.03 -0.56
CA ILE A 47 -1.71 11.98 -1.86
C ILE A 47 -2.72 10.84 -1.96
N TYR A 48 -2.65 9.86 -1.06
CA TYR A 48 -3.61 8.76 -1.01
C TYR A 48 -3.73 8.24 0.42
N GLU A 49 -4.93 7.79 0.78
CA GLU A 49 -5.20 7.05 1.99
C GLU A 49 -6.30 6.02 1.73
N SER A 50 -6.23 4.87 2.39
CA SER A 50 -7.33 3.90 2.41
C SER A 50 -7.25 3.03 3.66
N ASN A 51 -8.39 2.50 4.07
CA ASN A 51 -8.54 1.47 5.10
C ASN A 51 -8.98 0.11 4.51
N ILE A 52 -9.05 0.00 3.19
CA ILE A 52 -9.42 -1.21 2.46
C ILE A 52 -8.15 -1.77 1.81
N ILE A 53 -7.70 -2.93 2.28
CA ILE A 53 -6.41 -3.51 1.86
C ILE A 53 -6.36 -3.87 0.37
N ASP A 54 -7.51 -4.23 -0.22
CA ASP A 54 -7.64 -4.62 -1.64
C ASP A 54 -7.92 -3.43 -2.59
N GLU A 55 -8.07 -2.21 -2.08
CA GLU A 55 -8.35 -1.04 -2.93
C GLU A 55 -7.09 -0.63 -3.69
N GLY A 56 -5.99 -0.40 -2.96
CA GLY A 56 -4.70 0.00 -3.50
C GLY A 56 -4.67 1.39 -4.14
N TRP A 57 -3.48 1.96 -4.25
CA TRP A 57 -3.29 3.25 -4.93
C TRP A 57 -3.04 3.04 -6.43
N ASP A 58 -3.88 3.67 -7.27
CA ASP A 58 -3.84 3.56 -8.74
C ASP A 58 -2.90 4.58 -9.43
N GLY A 59 -2.07 5.28 -8.66
CA GLY A 59 -1.17 6.29 -9.21
C GLY A 59 -1.85 7.62 -9.56
N ARG A 60 -3.08 7.88 -9.08
CA ARG A 60 -3.79 9.15 -9.28
C ARG A 60 -3.90 9.96 -8.00
N PHE A 61 -3.93 11.29 -8.14
CA PHE A 61 -4.23 12.23 -7.06
C PHE A 61 -5.13 13.35 -7.58
N LYS A 62 -6.25 13.60 -6.89
CA LYS A 62 -7.26 14.60 -7.28
C LYS A 62 -7.71 14.46 -8.76
N GLY A 63 -7.90 13.22 -9.19
CA GLY A 63 -8.34 12.88 -10.55
C GLY A 63 -7.27 12.99 -11.64
N LYS A 64 -6.04 13.36 -11.30
CA LYS A 64 -4.91 13.47 -12.24
C LYS A 64 -3.88 12.38 -12.00
N ASP A 65 -3.19 11.99 -13.07
CA ASP A 65 -2.07 11.06 -12.98
C ASP A 65 -0.90 11.70 -12.23
N CYS A 66 -0.37 10.99 -11.24
CA CYS A 66 0.86 11.36 -10.56
C CYS A 66 2.07 11.08 -11.48
N PRO A 67 3.10 11.95 -11.51
CA PRO A 67 4.27 11.72 -12.37
C PRO A 67 5.04 10.45 -11.98
N ASP A 68 5.82 9.94 -12.93
CA ASP A 68 6.75 8.85 -12.65
C ASP A 68 7.78 9.27 -11.61
N GLY A 69 8.12 8.34 -10.71
CA GLY A 69 9.08 8.60 -9.66
C GLY A 69 8.82 7.82 -8.38
N VAL A 70 9.54 8.23 -7.33
CA VAL A 70 9.50 7.58 -6.02
C VAL A 70 8.51 8.29 -5.10
N TYR A 71 7.66 7.48 -4.48
CA TYR A 71 6.69 7.84 -3.47
C TYR A 71 6.99 7.09 -2.18
N PHE A 72 6.43 7.55 -1.07
CA PHE A 72 6.63 6.96 0.25
C PHE A 72 5.30 6.49 0.81
N PHE A 73 5.31 5.44 1.62
CA PHE A 73 4.09 4.98 2.27
C PHE A 73 4.31 4.65 3.75
N LEU A 74 3.22 4.74 4.51
CA LEU A 74 3.08 4.23 5.87
C LEU A 74 1.85 3.33 5.88
N ALA A 75 2.03 2.05 6.21
CA ALA A 75 0.96 1.09 6.41
C ALA A 75 0.89 0.70 7.89
N ILE A 76 -0.31 0.69 8.44
CA ILE A 76 -0.63 0.31 9.81
C ILE A 76 -1.61 -0.86 9.72
N PHE A 77 -1.32 -1.97 10.40
CA PHE A 77 -2.16 -3.16 10.33
C PHE A 77 -2.15 -3.96 11.63
N THR A 78 -3.19 -4.77 11.83
CA THR A 78 -3.29 -5.74 12.93
C THR A 78 -3.58 -7.13 12.34
N ASP A 79 -3.08 -8.17 13.02
CA ASP A 79 -3.37 -9.54 12.66
C ASP A 79 -4.41 -10.17 13.59
N ASN A 80 -4.95 -11.33 13.19
CA ASN A 80 -5.98 -12.05 13.93
C ASN A 80 -5.57 -12.51 15.34
N TYR A 81 -4.28 -12.51 15.67
CA TYR A 81 -3.74 -13.13 16.87
C TYR A 81 -3.24 -12.10 17.89
N HIS A 82 -2.73 -10.98 17.40
CA HIS A 82 -2.18 -9.90 18.19
C HIS A 82 -2.98 -8.62 17.94
N SER A 83 -3.66 -8.13 18.97
CA SER A 83 -4.34 -6.82 18.95
C SER A 83 -3.38 -5.62 18.96
N ILE A 84 -2.12 -5.84 18.59
CA ILE A 84 -1.07 -4.82 18.55
C ILE A 84 -0.92 -4.36 17.11
N ALA A 85 -1.12 -3.06 16.88
CA ALA A 85 -0.87 -2.46 15.58
C ALA A 85 0.61 -2.51 15.24
N LYS A 86 0.91 -2.97 14.03
CA LYS A 86 2.24 -2.99 13.42
C LYS A 86 2.30 -1.89 12.36
N GLU A 87 3.48 -1.30 12.20
CA GLU A 87 3.73 -0.27 11.20
C GLU A 87 4.82 -0.71 10.24
N ILE A 88 4.60 -0.47 8.96
CA ILE A 88 5.60 -0.64 7.90
C ILE A 88 5.69 0.66 7.12
N THR A 89 6.90 1.14 6.91
CA THR A 89 7.19 2.26 6.01
C THR A 89 8.08 1.80 4.88
N GLY A 90 7.99 2.50 3.76
CA GLY A 90 8.81 2.18 2.60
C GLY A 90 8.67 3.18 1.49
N SER A 91 9.31 2.86 0.37
CA SER A 91 9.20 3.62 -0.87
C SER A 91 8.67 2.74 -1.99
N ILE A 92 7.96 3.36 -2.92
CA ILE A 92 7.32 2.73 -4.07
C ILE A 92 7.63 3.54 -5.32
N THR A 93 8.05 2.86 -6.38
CA THR A 93 8.33 3.49 -7.68
C THR A 93 7.11 3.36 -8.60
N LEU A 94 6.60 4.49 -9.07
CA LEU A 94 5.58 4.55 -10.12
C LEU A 94 6.29 4.71 -11.47
N LEU A 95 6.02 3.81 -12.41
CA LEU A 95 6.52 3.87 -13.79
C LEU A 95 5.35 3.81 -14.79
N ARG A 96 5.43 4.54 -15.90
CA ARG A 96 4.48 4.42 -17.02
C ARG A 96 5.16 4.21 -18.37
#